data_AF-H9G564-F1
#
_entry.id   AF-H9G564-F1
#
_cell.length_a   1.000
_cell.length_b   1.000
_cell.length_c   1.000
_cell.angle_alpha   90.00
_cell.angle_beta   90.00
_cell.angle_gamma   90.00
#
_symmetry.space_group_name_H-M   'P 1'
#
loop_
_entity.id
_entity.type
_entity.pdbx_description
1 polymer ?
#
loop_
_entity_poly.entity_id
_entity_poly.type
_entity_poly.pdbx_seq_one_letter_code
_entity_poly.pdbx_strand_id
1 'polypeptide(L)'
;MESRATGFPGLGISTQELEKRVSFRQSLQTLKSQKSIPALNASSQKVSLLKKQKTLGRSSSQLSSWPSYAPGQVILQNRKPCTLPEWQRTTKDTISSSIAKPRYLEDLECYLWKELQVLDLTKGKVQELKLQPYKEVFEFFMEEFKTYKPLLASIKNEYDLTIAHLQEKLHSLEAVNAVLVTASDQFTQQILAIQKQEKIEITTLKKERLYLLELIDQMREEKSSLEMQVYKMRKAVAEEYLRYLNECDARKMLIIDLNEIYRLKEEMKLTKVQDERGEDTVKLSLALKMARQDLTKAQVDLNTMRANYGDVVPRREFELQEKNYNELADKMAALQKDFQDLQSEYDTLLDVHKQLSEERDQYYNELISVQRASTPRPDWDKCADVISGGLERWSILSEGKTSDQLVDVLLEDLGTGLLKEKDAFVGKGKNEKVPIFLRCDGLVRNKKLSKKEVVALLREIWRDKIAFDQQVS
;
A
#
# COMPACT_ATOMS: atom_id res chain seq x y z
N MET A 1 -5.93 -64.94 73.69
CA MET A 1 -6.56 -63.61 73.79
C MET A 1 -5.78 -62.64 72.92
N GLU A 2 -6.54 -61.86 72.15
CA GLU A 2 -6.16 -60.65 71.39
C GLU A 2 -5.28 -60.77 70.14
N SER A 3 -5.99 -60.90 69.02
CA SER A 3 -5.60 -60.58 67.65
C SER A 3 -5.30 -59.08 67.49
N ARG A 4 -4.22 -58.72 66.79
CA ARG A 4 -3.95 -57.34 66.36
C ARG A 4 -3.79 -57.30 64.85
N ALA A 5 -4.86 -56.90 64.17
CA ALA A 5 -4.91 -56.70 62.73
C ALA A 5 -4.30 -55.35 62.35
N THR A 6 -3.37 -55.36 61.39
CA THR A 6 -2.83 -54.19 60.70
C THR A 6 -3.71 -53.87 59.49
N GLY A 7 -4.41 -52.74 59.52
CA GLY A 7 -5.22 -52.24 58.40
C GLY A 7 -4.43 -51.31 57.48
N PHE A 8 -4.41 -51.63 56.19
CA PHE A 8 -4.02 -50.75 55.09
C PHE A 8 -5.08 -49.65 54.86
N PRO A 9 -4.72 -48.39 54.56
CA PRO A 9 -5.67 -47.39 54.06
C PRO A 9 -5.96 -47.64 52.57
N GLY A 10 -7.22 -47.92 52.25
CA GLY A 10 -7.71 -48.06 50.88
C GLY A 10 -7.74 -46.72 50.14
N LEU A 11 -7.33 -46.74 48.88
CA LEU A 11 -7.55 -45.68 47.89
C LEU A 11 -9.06 -45.55 47.61
N GLY A 12 -9.72 -44.64 48.31
CA GLY A 12 -11.06 -44.17 47.98
C GLY A 12 -10.99 -43.20 46.81
N ILE A 13 -11.37 -43.65 45.61
CA ILE A 13 -11.64 -42.76 44.48
C ILE A 13 -12.91 -41.98 44.82
N SER A 14 -12.81 -40.66 44.94
CA SER A 14 -13.95 -39.79 45.20
C SER A 14 -14.94 -39.85 44.03
N THR A 15 -16.19 -40.14 44.34
CA THR A 15 -17.31 -40.22 43.40
C THR A 15 -17.53 -38.91 42.61
N GLN A 16 -17.00 -37.78 43.08
CA GLN A 16 -17.03 -36.50 42.37
C GLN A 16 -16.13 -36.44 41.11
N GLU A 17 -15.09 -37.27 41.02
CA GLU A 17 -14.14 -37.22 39.90
C GLU A 17 -14.59 -38.07 38.70
N LEU A 18 -15.44 -39.07 38.97
CA LEU A 18 -16.13 -39.85 37.94
C LEU A 18 -17.30 -39.07 37.31
N GLU A 19 -18.05 -38.27 38.09
CA GLU A 19 -19.13 -37.42 37.54
C GLU A 19 -18.61 -36.32 36.61
N LYS A 20 -17.46 -35.71 36.92
CA LYS A 20 -16.82 -34.71 36.05
C LYS A 20 -16.31 -35.30 34.74
N ARG A 21 -15.78 -36.53 34.75
CA ARG A 21 -15.32 -37.23 33.53
C ARG A 21 -16.48 -37.72 32.65
N VAL A 22 -17.63 -38.07 33.24
CA VAL A 22 -18.86 -38.42 32.50
C VAL A 22 -19.51 -37.17 31.88
N SER A 23 -19.54 -36.06 32.61
CA SER A 23 -20.05 -34.76 32.10
C SER A 23 -19.21 -34.22 30.93
N PHE A 24 -17.88 -34.39 30.99
CA PHE A 24 -16.98 -34.00 29.89
C PHE A 24 -17.16 -34.88 28.63
N ARG A 25 -17.43 -36.19 28.78
CA ARG A 25 -17.74 -37.08 27.65
C ARG A 25 -19.13 -36.84 27.04
N GLN A 26 -20.13 -36.50 27.86
CA GLN A 26 -21.45 -36.13 27.37
C GLN A 26 -21.45 -34.79 26.62
N SER A 27 -20.64 -33.81 27.05
CA SER A 27 -20.45 -32.54 26.32
C SER A 27 -19.73 -32.69 24.97
N LEU A 28 -18.83 -33.68 24.85
CA LEU A 28 -18.17 -34.00 23.57
C LEU A 28 -19.07 -34.79 22.60
N GLN A 29 -20.07 -35.52 23.10
CA GLN A 29 -21.08 -36.18 22.28
C GLN A 29 -22.18 -35.22 21.80
N THR A 30 -22.56 -34.21 22.59
CA THR A 30 -23.50 -33.16 22.15
C THR A 30 -22.88 -32.24 21.08
N LEU A 31 -21.56 -32.00 21.09
CA LEU A 31 -20.87 -31.26 20.03
C LEU A 31 -20.73 -32.04 18.71
N LYS A 32 -20.82 -33.38 18.72
CA LYS A 32 -20.82 -34.21 17.50
C LYS A 32 -22.22 -34.46 16.93
N SER A 33 -23.28 -34.14 17.67
CA SER A 33 -24.67 -34.35 17.23
C SER A 33 -25.38 -33.09 16.70
N GLN A 34 -24.71 -31.94 16.65
CA GLN A 34 -25.22 -30.71 16.02
C GLN A 34 -24.32 -30.28 14.85
N LYS A 35 -24.30 -31.09 13.80
CA LYS A 35 -23.98 -30.65 12.43
C LYS A 35 -24.69 -31.56 11.43
N SER A 36 -26.02 -31.46 11.42
CA SER A 36 -26.88 -31.91 10.34
C SER A 36 -27.92 -30.83 10.09
N ILE A 37 -27.74 -30.04 9.02
CA ILE A 37 -28.80 -29.27 8.35
C ILE A 37 -28.45 -29.31 6.83
N PRO A 38 -29.43 -29.18 5.91
CA PRO A 38 -29.87 -30.25 5.03
C PRO A 38 -29.35 -30.08 3.60
N ALA A 39 -29.34 -31.20 2.88
CA ALA A 39 -29.29 -31.18 1.42
C ALA A 39 -30.58 -30.52 0.88
N LEU A 40 -30.43 -29.42 0.14
CA LEU A 40 -31.46 -28.91 -0.75
C LEU A 40 -30.85 -28.75 -2.14
N ASN A 41 -31.42 -29.52 -3.04
CA ASN A 41 -31.14 -29.58 -4.47
C ASN A 41 -31.28 -28.19 -5.09
N ALA A 42 -30.31 -27.79 -5.90
CA ALA A 42 -30.50 -26.75 -6.91
C ALA A 42 -30.11 -27.33 -8.27
N SER A 43 -31.08 -27.26 -9.18
CA SER A 43 -31.05 -27.78 -10.52
C SER A 43 -29.94 -27.17 -11.36
N SER A 44 -29.44 -28.00 -12.27
CA SER A 44 -28.62 -27.58 -13.40
C SER A 44 -29.35 -26.55 -14.26
N GLN A 45 -28.79 -25.36 -14.40
CA GLN A 45 -28.89 -24.58 -15.62
C GLN A 45 -27.51 -24.09 -16.05
N LYS A 46 -27.15 -24.55 -17.25
CA LYS A 46 -25.95 -24.27 -18.02
C LYS A 46 -25.87 -22.78 -18.35
N VAL A 47 -24.74 -22.13 -18.09
CA VAL A 47 -24.17 -21.15 -19.02
C VAL A 47 -22.65 -21.30 -19.01
N SER A 48 -22.12 -21.62 -20.18
CA SER A 48 -20.72 -21.82 -20.51
C SER A 48 -19.90 -20.53 -20.38
N LEU A 49 -18.76 -20.58 -19.70
CA LEU A 49 -17.66 -19.64 -19.93
C LEU A 49 -16.53 -20.38 -20.66
N LEU A 50 -16.31 -19.94 -21.90
CA LEU A 50 -15.31 -20.44 -22.82
C LEU A 50 -13.90 -20.20 -22.30
N LYS A 51 -13.08 -21.23 -22.49
CA LYS A 51 -11.61 -21.23 -22.51
C LYS A 51 -11.04 -20.04 -23.29
N LYS A 52 -10.02 -19.40 -22.73
CA LYS A 52 -9.12 -18.52 -23.50
C LYS A 52 -7.79 -19.27 -23.74
N GLN A 53 -7.56 -19.60 -25.00
CA GLN A 53 -6.28 -20.08 -25.52
C GLN A 53 -5.31 -18.90 -25.74
N LYS A 54 -4.02 -19.27 -25.76
CA LYS A 54 -2.83 -18.47 -26.02
C LYS A 54 -2.74 -17.95 -27.47
N THR A 55 -2.14 -16.75 -27.57
CA THR A 55 -1.14 -16.25 -28.55
C THR A 55 -1.44 -16.17 -30.05
N LEU A 56 -1.44 -14.93 -30.57
CA LEU A 56 -0.46 -14.34 -31.51
C LEU A 56 -1.16 -13.48 -32.59
N GLY A 57 -0.78 -12.21 -32.76
CA GLY A 57 -1.22 -11.42 -33.91
C GLY A 57 -1.23 -9.89 -33.74
N ARG A 58 -0.05 -9.31 -33.89
CA ARG A 58 0.31 -7.91 -34.17
C ARG A 58 -0.68 -7.13 -35.10
N SER A 59 -1.18 -5.97 -34.66
CA SER A 59 -1.34 -4.71 -35.43
C SER A 59 -1.95 -3.63 -34.52
N SER A 60 -1.19 -2.62 -34.09
CA SER A 60 -1.21 -1.28 -34.69
C SER A 60 -2.60 -0.64 -34.78
N SER A 61 -2.96 0.16 -33.76
CA SER A 61 -3.57 1.49 -33.95
C SER A 61 -3.80 2.15 -32.59
N GLN A 62 -3.17 3.31 -32.44
CA GLN A 62 -3.35 4.36 -31.43
C GLN A 62 -4.63 4.30 -30.58
N LEU A 63 -4.46 4.25 -29.26
CA LEU A 63 -5.36 4.92 -28.30
C LEU A 63 -4.50 5.67 -27.28
N SER A 64 -4.49 6.97 -27.47
CA SER A 64 -3.97 8.02 -26.59
C SER A 64 -4.68 7.99 -25.23
N SER A 65 -3.87 8.01 -24.17
CA SER A 65 -4.27 8.26 -22.80
C SER A 65 -4.60 9.75 -22.63
N TRP A 66 -5.86 10.06 -22.35
CA TRP A 66 -6.29 11.32 -21.72
C TRP A 66 -6.58 11.05 -20.24
N PRO A 67 -6.42 12.05 -19.33
CA PRO A 67 -6.39 13.47 -19.63
C PRO A 67 -5.02 14.14 -19.42
N SER A 68 -4.52 14.77 -20.47
CA SER A 68 -3.46 15.78 -20.41
C SER A 68 -4.08 17.15 -20.14
N TYR A 69 -3.68 17.77 -19.04
CA TYR A 69 -3.78 19.22 -18.85
C TYR A 69 -3.34 19.94 -20.13
N ALA A 70 -4.20 20.80 -20.67
CA ALA A 70 -3.83 21.75 -21.71
C ALA A 70 -3.43 23.07 -21.04
N PRO A 71 -2.17 23.52 -21.14
CA PRO A 71 -1.83 24.92 -20.91
C PRO A 71 -2.41 25.73 -22.07
N GLY A 72 -3.01 26.88 -21.74
CA GLY A 72 -3.74 27.71 -22.68
C GLY A 72 -2.95 28.06 -23.94
N GLN A 73 -3.53 27.75 -25.11
CA GLN A 73 -3.17 28.41 -26.35
C GLN A 73 -3.89 29.75 -26.43
N VAL A 74 -3.17 30.77 -25.98
CA VAL A 74 -2.87 32.00 -26.72
C VAL A 74 -3.87 32.32 -27.84
N ILE A 75 -4.82 33.14 -27.44
CA ILE A 75 -5.53 34.11 -28.26
C ILE A 75 -4.54 34.79 -29.21
N LEU A 76 -4.73 34.65 -30.51
CA LEU A 76 -4.22 35.64 -31.48
C LEU A 76 -4.97 36.95 -31.23
N GLN A 77 -4.42 37.76 -30.34
CA GLN A 77 -4.81 39.15 -30.13
C GLN A 77 -4.32 39.97 -31.33
N ASN A 78 -5.16 40.04 -32.36
CA ASN A 78 -5.13 41.16 -33.30
C ASN A 78 -6.45 41.92 -33.21
N ARG A 79 -6.74 42.46 -32.02
CA ARG A 79 -7.57 43.66 -31.86
C ARG A 79 -6.97 44.51 -30.75
N LYS A 80 -6.84 45.79 -31.06
CA LYS A 80 -6.38 46.86 -30.18
C LYS A 80 -7.12 46.80 -28.83
N PRO A 81 -6.50 47.20 -27.71
CA PRO A 81 -7.21 47.32 -26.44
C PRO A 81 -8.20 48.48 -26.56
N CYS A 82 -9.48 48.16 -26.67
CA CYS A 82 -10.52 49.10 -26.26
C CYS A 82 -10.63 48.95 -24.75
N THR A 83 -9.94 49.84 -24.05
CA THR A 83 -10.18 50.17 -22.65
C THR A 83 -11.68 50.28 -22.41
N LEU A 84 -12.22 49.56 -21.44
CA LEU A 84 -13.51 49.84 -20.83
C LEU A 84 -13.45 51.28 -20.27
N PRO A 85 -14.28 52.23 -20.72
CA PRO A 85 -14.70 53.29 -19.85
C PRO A 85 -15.82 52.70 -19.00
N GLU A 86 -15.51 52.57 -17.72
CA GLU A 86 -16.43 52.83 -16.63
C GLU A 86 -17.59 53.72 -17.12
N TRP A 87 -18.82 53.21 -17.08
CA TRP A 87 -20.02 54.02 -17.36
C TRP A 87 -20.21 55.03 -16.21
N GLN A 88 -19.30 55.98 -16.09
CA GLN A 88 -19.51 57.19 -15.34
C GLN A 88 -20.37 58.10 -16.18
N ARG A 89 -21.63 58.17 -15.76
CA ARG A 89 -22.65 59.13 -16.14
C ARG A 89 -22.05 60.54 -16.10
N THR A 90 -21.60 61.04 -17.24
CA THR A 90 -21.17 62.43 -17.42
C THR A 90 -22.15 63.14 -18.34
N THR A 91 -22.71 64.19 -17.78
CA THR A 91 -23.61 65.15 -18.39
C THR A 91 -22.93 65.95 -19.51
N LYS A 92 -23.67 66.21 -20.59
CA LYS A 92 -23.58 67.37 -21.51
C LYS A 92 -22.24 67.62 -22.23
N ASP A 93 -22.20 67.41 -23.55
CA ASP A 93 -22.50 68.45 -24.56
C ASP A 93 -22.21 67.98 -26.01
N THR A 94 -23.25 68.11 -26.86
CA THR A 94 -23.28 68.56 -28.27
C THR A 94 -22.16 68.19 -29.25
N ILE A 95 -22.48 67.32 -30.24
CA ILE A 95 -22.43 67.69 -31.68
C ILE A 95 -23.65 67.08 -32.38
N SER A 96 -24.60 67.96 -32.67
CA SER A 96 -25.80 67.73 -33.47
C SER A 96 -25.46 67.45 -34.93
N SER A 97 -25.78 66.25 -35.43
CA SER A 97 -26.28 66.09 -36.80
C SER A 97 -27.79 65.95 -36.70
N SER A 98 -28.47 67.01 -37.08
CA SER A 98 -29.92 67.18 -37.04
C SER A 98 -30.61 66.29 -38.07
N ILE A 99 -30.91 65.06 -37.68
CA ILE A 99 -32.08 64.34 -38.17
C ILE A 99 -32.86 64.01 -36.89
N ALA A 100 -34.08 64.53 -36.76
CA ALA A 100 -34.94 64.18 -35.64
C ALA A 100 -35.05 62.65 -35.57
N LYS A 101 -34.79 62.07 -34.40
CA LYS A 101 -34.95 60.62 -34.22
C LYS A 101 -36.37 60.25 -34.67
N PRO A 102 -36.54 59.20 -35.48
CA PRO A 102 -37.86 58.73 -35.86
C PRO A 102 -38.66 58.42 -34.58
N ARG A 103 -39.88 58.97 -34.44
CA ARG A 103 -40.73 58.77 -33.26
C ARG A 103 -40.87 57.30 -32.86
N TYR A 104 -40.96 56.43 -33.86
CA TYR A 104 -41.03 54.99 -33.68
C TYR A 104 -39.82 54.38 -32.94
N LEU A 105 -38.61 54.89 -33.19
CA LEU A 105 -37.41 54.44 -32.48
C LEU A 105 -37.43 54.88 -31.01
N GLU A 106 -37.92 56.08 -30.73
CA GLU A 106 -38.08 56.60 -29.36
C GLU A 106 -39.12 55.79 -28.57
N ASP A 107 -40.20 55.38 -29.22
CA ASP A 107 -41.24 54.53 -28.63
C ASP A 107 -40.71 53.13 -28.29
N LEU A 108 -39.93 52.51 -29.19
CA LEU A 108 -39.28 51.21 -28.95
C LEU A 108 -38.22 51.28 -27.84
N GLU A 109 -37.40 52.33 -27.82
CA GLU A 109 -36.41 52.55 -26.75
C GLU A 109 -37.14 52.75 -25.40
N CYS A 110 -38.20 53.54 -25.35
CA CYS A 110 -38.99 53.74 -24.13
C CYS A 110 -39.66 52.46 -23.65
N TYR A 111 -40.14 51.61 -24.56
CA TYR A 111 -40.70 50.30 -24.23
C TYR A 111 -39.63 49.37 -23.64
N LEU A 112 -38.47 49.26 -24.30
CA LEU A 112 -37.34 48.46 -23.83
C LEU A 112 -36.89 48.87 -22.42
N TRP A 113 -36.75 50.17 -22.17
CA TRP A 113 -36.33 50.69 -20.87
C TRP A 113 -37.32 50.35 -19.76
N LYS A 114 -38.64 50.41 -20.04
CA LYS A 114 -39.69 50.06 -19.07
C LYS A 114 -39.67 48.57 -18.75
N GLU A 115 -39.60 47.71 -19.76
CA GLU A 115 -39.58 46.26 -19.58
C GLU A 115 -38.32 45.78 -18.84
N LEU A 116 -37.14 46.35 -19.16
CA LEU A 116 -35.90 46.04 -18.45
C LEU A 116 -35.89 46.52 -16.98
N GLN A 117 -36.65 47.58 -16.65
CA GLN A 117 -36.75 48.11 -15.30
C GLN A 117 -37.71 47.28 -14.42
N VAL A 118 -38.62 46.52 -15.02
CA VAL A 118 -39.55 45.61 -14.34
C VAL A 118 -38.89 44.27 -13.99
N LEU A 119 -37.80 43.89 -14.66
CA LEU A 119 -37.09 42.64 -14.40
C LEU A 119 -36.34 42.63 -13.06
N ASP A 120 -36.55 41.57 -12.29
CA ASP A 120 -35.88 41.35 -11.00
C ASP A 120 -34.47 40.75 -11.20
N LEU A 121 -33.46 41.62 -11.15
CA LEU A 121 -32.04 41.29 -11.39
C LEU A 121 -31.41 40.44 -10.27
N THR A 122 -32.15 40.09 -9.22
CA THR A 122 -31.65 39.37 -8.04
C THR A 122 -31.69 37.84 -8.19
N LYS A 123 -32.42 37.31 -9.19
CA LYS A 123 -32.58 35.86 -9.41
C LYS A 123 -31.64 35.35 -10.51
N GLY A 124 -31.00 34.22 -10.26
CA GLY A 124 -29.78 33.69 -10.91
C GLY A 124 -29.81 33.34 -12.42
N LYS A 125 -30.65 33.97 -13.24
CA LYS A 125 -30.64 33.86 -14.71
C LYS A 125 -30.83 35.24 -15.38
N VAL A 126 -30.16 36.24 -14.82
CA VAL A 126 -30.30 37.66 -15.21
C VAL A 126 -30.09 37.90 -16.71
N GLN A 127 -29.16 37.18 -17.33
CA GLN A 127 -28.84 37.35 -18.76
C GLN A 127 -29.92 36.77 -19.68
N GLU A 128 -30.55 35.64 -19.29
CA GLU A 128 -31.64 35.00 -20.05
C GLU A 128 -32.94 35.80 -19.93
N LEU A 129 -33.22 36.33 -18.73
CA LEU A 129 -34.39 37.17 -18.47
C LEU A 129 -34.33 38.50 -19.24
N LYS A 130 -33.14 39.10 -19.35
CA LYS A 130 -32.93 40.31 -20.16
C LYS A 130 -33.16 40.07 -21.64
N LEU A 131 -32.89 38.86 -22.14
CA LEU A 131 -32.98 38.53 -23.55
C LEU A 131 -34.40 38.68 -24.11
N GLN A 132 -35.42 38.47 -23.28
CA GLN A 132 -36.82 38.47 -23.69
C GLN A 132 -37.32 39.87 -24.15
N PRO A 133 -37.15 40.97 -23.38
CA PRO A 133 -37.45 42.32 -23.85
C PRO A 133 -36.70 42.72 -25.13
N TYR A 134 -35.43 42.31 -25.27
CA TYR A 134 -34.65 42.58 -26.48
C TYR A 134 -35.18 41.81 -27.69
N LYS A 135 -35.67 40.58 -27.53
CA LYS A 135 -36.30 39.80 -28.61
C LYS A 135 -37.60 40.45 -29.08
N GLU A 136 -38.43 40.90 -28.15
CA GLU A 136 -39.72 41.54 -28.45
C GLU A 136 -39.53 42.88 -29.18
N VAL A 137 -38.60 43.72 -28.71
CA VAL A 137 -38.24 44.98 -29.38
C VAL A 137 -37.65 44.75 -30.77
N PHE A 138 -36.86 43.69 -30.94
CA PHE A 138 -36.30 43.33 -32.24
C PHE A 138 -37.37 42.81 -33.21
N GLU A 139 -38.38 42.08 -32.74
CA GLU A 139 -39.55 41.68 -33.56
C GLU A 139 -40.35 42.90 -34.03
N PHE A 140 -40.67 43.83 -33.12
CA PHE A 140 -41.34 45.07 -33.50
C PHE A 140 -40.50 45.86 -34.52
N PHE A 141 -39.20 45.98 -34.29
CA PHE A 141 -38.28 46.62 -35.23
C PHE A 141 -38.31 45.95 -36.62
N MET A 142 -38.31 44.61 -36.69
CA MET A 142 -38.36 43.89 -37.97
C MET A 142 -39.69 44.03 -38.71
N GLU A 143 -40.80 44.25 -38.03
CA GLU A 143 -42.13 44.40 -38.66
C GLU A 143 -42.24 45.64 -39.55
N GLU A 144 -41.52 46.72 -39.21
CA GLU A 144 -41.49 47.96 -40.00
C GLU A 144 -40.64 47.85 -41.29
N PHE A 145 -39.61 46.99 -41.32
CA PHE A 145 -38.69 46.87 -42.46
C PHE A 145 -39.11 45.79 -43.47
N LYS A 146 -40.17 46.06 -44.25
CA LYS A 146 -40.77 45.06 -45.17
C LYS A 146 -39.81 44.46 -46.22
N THR A 147 -38.84 45.22 -46.72
CA THR A 147 -37.87 44.75 -47.74
C THR A 147 -36.71 43.92 -47.18
N TYR A 148 -36.28 44.21 -45.95
CA TYR A 148 -35.14 43.53 -45.30
C TYR A 148 -35.56 42.46 -44.28
N LYS A 149 -36.86 42.39 -43.97
CA LYS A 149 -37.46 41.43 -43.02
C LYS A 149 -37.02 39.97 -43.24
N PRO A 150 -36.97 39.42 -44.47
CA PRO A 150 -36.54 38.03 -44.67
C PRO A 150 -35.09 37.77 -44.22
N LEU A 151 -34.19 38.73 -44.43
CA LEU A 151 -32.79 38.63 -44.02
C LEU A 151 -32.65 38.74 -42.49
N LEU A 152 -33.32 39.72 -41.88
CA LEU A 152 -33.29 39.92 -40.43
C LEU A 152 -33.93 38.73 -39.69
N ALA A 153 -35.03 38.17 -40.22
CA ALA A 153 -35.65 36.96 -39.69
C ALA A 153 -34.74 35.74 -39.83
N SER A 154 -34.02 35.59 -40.95
CA SER A 154 -33.03 34.53 -41.11
C SER A 154 -31.89 34.64 -40.10
N ILE A 155 -31.37 35.86 -39.88
CA ILE A 155 -30.32 36.11 -38.88
C ILE A 155 -30.84 35.80 -37.47
N LYS A 156 -32.04 36.25 -37.13
CA LYS A 156 -32.68 35.95 -35.84
C LYS A 156 -32.87 34.44 -35.63
N ASN A 157 -33.36 33.74 -36.65
CA ASN A 157 -33.60 32.30 -36.59
C ASN A 157 -32.31 31.53 -36.30
N GLU A 158 -31.18 31.90 -36.92
CA GLU A 158 -29.87 31.29 -36.61
C GLU A 158 -29.46 31.48 -35.14
N TYR A 159 -29.66 32.69 -34.59
CA TYR A 159 -29.38 32.96 -33.17
C TYR A 159 -30.34 32.22 -32.23
N ASP A 160 -31.64 32.19 -32.55
CA ASP A 160 -32.64 31.47 -31.76
C ASP A 160 -32.35 29.96 -31.75
N LEU A 161 -31.95 29.39 -32.89
CA LEU A 161 -31.50 28.00 -33.01
C LEU A 161 -30.23 27.73 -32.19
N THR A 162 -29.23 28.62 -32.24
CA THR A 162 -28.00 28.44 -31.45
C THR A 162 -28.24 28.57 -29.94
N ILE A 163 -29.13 29.47 -29.51
CA ILE A 163 -29.52 29.59 -28.10
C ILE A 163 -30.21 28.31 -27.63
N ALA A 164 -31.16 27.78 -28.41
CA ALA A 164 -31.85 26.53 -28.08
C ALA A 164 -30.87 25.35 -27.95
N HIS A 165 -29.91 25.24 -28.88
CA HIS A 165 -28.85 24.23 -28.84
C HIS A 165 -27.95 24.35 -27.59
N LEU A 166 -27.57 25.57 -27.21
CA LEU A 166 -26.77 25.81 -26.01
C LEU A 166 -27.54 25.47 -24.74
N GLN A 167 -28.84 25.78 -24.70
CA GLN A 167 -29.71 25.41 -23.59
C GLN A 167 -29.86 23.89 -23.50
N GLU A 168 -30.07 23.19 -24.61
CA GLU A 168 -30.15 21.72 -24.63
C GLU A 168 -28.84 21.09 -24.11
N LYS A 169 -27.69 21.60 -24.56
CA LYS A 169 -26.38 21.18 -24.03
C LYS A 169 -26.26 21.41 -22.53
N LEU A 170 -26.70 22.56 -22.02
CA LEU A 170 -26.69 22.86 -20.59
C LEU A 170 -27.52 21.86 -19.80
N HIS A 171 -28.75 21.56 -20.25
CA HIS A 171 -29.61 20.56 -19.59
C HIS A 171 -28.99 19.16 -19.63
N SER A 172 -28.38 18.77 -20.75
CA SER A 172 -27.68 17.47 -20.85
C SER A 172 -26.51 17.37 -19.87
N LEU A 173 -25.75 18.47 -19.69
CA LEU A 173 -24.62 18.53 -18.77
C LEU A 173 -25.10 18.47 -17.31
N GLU A 174 -26.18 19.16 -16.99
CA GLU A 174 -26.79 19.14 -15.65
C GLU A 174 -27.33 17.75 -15.28
N ALA A 175 -27.95 17.06 -16.25
CA ALA A 175 -28.39 15.67 -16.07
C ALA A 175 -27.22 14.73 -15.82
N VAL A 176 -26.13 14.84 -16.58
CA VAL A 176 -24.91 14.03 -16.36
C VAL A 176 -24.27 14.36 -15.00
N ASN A 177 -24.25 15.63 -14.61
CA ASN A 177 -23.73 16.04 -13.31
C ASN A 177 -24.53 15.44 -12.15
N ALA A 178 -25.86 15.38 -12.26
CA ALA A 178 -26.72 14.74 -11.25
C ALA A 178 -26.41 13.23 -11.11
N VAL A 179 -26.18 12.53 -12.24
CA VAL A 179 -25.77 11.12 -12.22
C VAL A 179 -24.39 10.95 -11.59
N LEU A 180 -23.45 11.86 -11.88
CA LEU A 180 -22.11 11.83 -11.28
C LEU A 180 -22.15 12.04 -9.76
N VAL A 181 -22.93 13.01 -9.28
CA VAL A 181 -23.10 13.28 -7.84
C VAL A 181 -23.72 12.07 -7.14
N THR A 182 -24.78 11.49 -7.70
CA THR A 182 -25.41 10.31 -7.11
C THR A 182 -24.49 9.08 -7.11
N ALA A 183 -23.71 8.87 -8.17
CA ALA A 183 -22.70 7.80 -8.20
C ALA A 183 -21.58 8.04 -7.17
N SER A 184 -21.09 9.28 -7.04
CA SER A 184 -20.11 9.68 -6.03
C SER A 184 -20.61 9.43 -4.61
N ASP A 185 -21.87 9.76 -4.33
CA ASP A 185 -22.50 9.50 -3.02
C ASP A 185 -22.61 7.99 -2.75
N GLN A 186 -22.95 7.20 -3.75
CA GLN A 186 -23.00 5.73 -3.62
C GLN A 186 -21.63 5.14 -3.29
N PHE A 187 -20.57 5.55 -3.98
CA PHE A 187 -19.21 5.08 -3.66
C PHE A 187 -18.78 5.52 -2.26
N THR A 188 -19.11 6.75 -1.87
CA THR A 188 -18.83 7.26 -0.52
C THR A 188 -19.53 6.41 0.54
N GLN A 189 -20.81 6.06 0.33
CA GLN A 189 -21.56 5.17 1.22
C GLN A 189 -20.97 3.76 1.28
N GLN A 190 -20.54 3.20 0.14
CA GLN A 190 -19.87 1.89 0.09
C GLN A 190 -18.56 1.90 0.89
N ILE A 191 -17.74 2.93 0.71
CA ILE A 191 -16.48 3.08 1.47
C ILE A 191 -16.77 3.15 2.97
N LEU A 192 -17.76 3.94 3.39
CA LEU A 192 -18.14 4.04 4.80
C LEU A 192 -18.67 2.71 5.38
N ALA A 193 -19.43 1.95 4.59
CA ALA A 193 -19.94 0.64 5.00
C ALA A 193 -18.80 -0.36 5.21
N ILE A 194 -17.84 -0.41 4.28
CA ILE A 194 -16.64 -1.26 4.39
C ILE A 194 -15.83 -0.87 5.62
N GLN A 195 -15.53 0.42 5.82
CA GLN A 195 -14.79 0.90 6.99
C GLN A 195 -15.48 0.56 8.31
N LYS A 196 -16.81 0.60 8.35
CA LYS A 196 -17.58 0.22 9.55
C LYS A 196 -17.45 -1.28 9.82
N GLN A 197 -17.52 -2.12 8.78
CA GLN A 197 -17.36 -3.56 8.90
C GLN A 197 -15.94 -3.93 9.35
N GLU A 198 -14.92 -3.34 8.76
CA GLU A 198 -13.51 -3.53 9.13
C GLU A 198 -13.27 -3.18 10.61
N LYS A 199 -13.86 -2.07 11.10
CA LYS A 199 -13.74 -1.71 12.53
C LYS A 199 -14.32 -2.79 13.43
N ILE A 200 -15.47 -3.36 13.08
CA ILE A 200 -16.09 -4.43 13.87
C ILE A 200 -15.17 -5.66 13.86
N GLU A 201 -14.70 -6.08 12.68
CA GLU A 201 -13.79 -7.23 12.52
C GLU A 201 -12.47 -7.05 13.29
N ILE A 202 -11.86 -5.87 13.21
CA ILE A 202 -10.66 -5.54 14.01
C ILE A 202 -10.96 -5.66 15.50
N THR A 203 -12.12 -5.20 15.98
CA THR A 203 -12.46 -5.33 17.39
C THR A 203 -12.71 -6.77 17.82
N THR A 204 -13.30 -7.61 16.97
CA THR A 204 -13.51 -9.04 17.27
C THR A 204 -12.18 -9.80 17.27
N LEU A 205 -11.33 -9.58 16.28
CA LEU A 205 -9.99 -10.20 16.21
C LEU A 205 -9.11 -9.78 17.38
N LYS A 206 -9.20 -8.52 17.83
CA LYS A 206 -8.50 -8.07 19.04
C LYS A 206 -8.96 -8.81 20.29
N LYS A 207 -10.27 -9.06 20.44
CA LYS A 207 -10.80 -9.83 21.58
C LYS A 207 -10.35 -11.29 21.53
N GLU A 208 -10.41 -11.91 20.36
CA GLU A 208 -9.93 -13.29 20.17
C GLU A 208 -8.43 -13.41 20.44
N ARG A 209 -7.62 -12.47 19.95
CA ARG A 209 -6.18 -12.43 20.25
C ARG A 209 -5.92 -12.38 21.76
N LEU A 210 -6.65 -11.54 22.51
CA LEU A 210 -6.50 -11.44 23.96
C LEU A 210 -6.89 -12.75 24.65
N TYR A 211 -8.01 -13.36 24.24
CA TYR A 211 -8.44 -14.65 24.77
C TYR A 211 -7.41 -15.76 24.52
N LEU A 212 -6.85 -15.83 23.31
CA LEU A 212 -5.83 -16.82 22.97
C LEU A 212 -4.53 -16.61 23.76
N LEU A 213 -4.14 -15.35 24.03
CA LEU A 213 -2.98 -15.06 24.86
C LEU A 213 -3.20 -15.52 26.31
N GLU A 214 -4.37 -15.24 26.89
CA GLU A 214 -4.73 -15.70 28.24
C GLU A 214 -4.72 -17.23 28.34
N LEU A 215 -5.21 -17.92 27.31
CA LEU A 215 -5.17 -19.38 27.24
C LEU A 215 -3.72 -19.92 27.14
N ILE A 216 -2.87 -19.28 26.34
CA ILE A 216 -1.45 -19.66 26.24
C ILE A 216 -0.75 -19.50 27.60
N ASP A 217 -1.01 -18.40 28.30
CA ASP A 217 -0.43 -18.15 29.62
C ASP A 217 -0.89 -19.20 30.64
N GLN A 218 -2.18 -19.54 30.65
CA GLN A 218 -2.72 -20.61 31.49
C GLN A 218 -2.04 -21.96 31.19
N MET A 219 -1.96 -22.36 29.92
CA MET A 219 -1.32 -23.62 29.53
C MET A 219 0.18 -23.64 29.88
N ARG A 220 0.85 -22.48 29.81
CA ARG A 220 2.26 -22.35 30.20
C ARG A 220 2.45 -22.51 31.70
N GLU A 221 1.53 -21.97 32.51
CA GLU A 221 1.54 -22.13 33.96
C GLU A 221 1.28 -23.60 34.36
N GLU A 222 0.29 -24.24 33.74
CA GLU A 222 -0.01 -25.67 33.94
C GLU A 222 1.20 -26.56 33.59
N LYS A 223 1.85 -26.29 32.44
CA LYS A 223 3.09 -26.97 32.04
C LYS A 223 4.18 -26.80 33.10
N SER A 224 4.41 -25.58 33.56
CA SER A 224 5.45 -25.28 34.57
C SER A 224 5.16 -25.99 35.91
N SER A 225 3.89 -26.04 36.31
CA SER A 225 3.43 -26.77 37.51
C SER A 225 3.68 -28.28 37.38
N LEU A 226 3.34 -28.88 36.24
CA LEU A 226 3.57 -30.29 35.97
C LEU A 226 5.07 -30.63 35.91
N GLU A 227 5.87 -29.79 35.27
CA GLU A 227 7.34 -29.94 35.23
C GLU A 227 7.94 -29.92 36.64
N MET A 228 7.48 -29.00 37.51
CA MET A 228 7.91 -28.96 38.91
C MET A 228 7.51 -30.23 39.67
N GLN A 229 6.31 -30.79 39.42
CA GLN A 229 5.90 -32.05 40.03
C GLN A 229 6.77 -33.22 39.56
N VAL A 230 7.03 -33.33 38.26
CA VAL A 230 7.93 -34.35 37.70
C VAL A 230 9.33 -34.24 38.30
N TYR A 231 9.86 -33.02 38.43
CA TYR A 231 11.15 -32.79 39.07
C TYR A 231 11.17 -33.28 40.52
N LYS A 232 10.16 -32.94 41.32
CA LYS A 232 10.02 -33.41 42.71
C LYS A 232 9.96 -34.93 42.80
N MET A 233 9.16 -35.58 41.95
CA MET A 233 9.04 -37.04 41.92
C MET A 233 10.37 -37.70 41.53
N ARG A 234 11.06 -37.19 40.51
CA ARG A 234 12.39 -37.70 40.11
C ARG A 234 13.40 -37.58 41.24
N LYS A 235 13.42 -36.44 41.94
CA LYS A 235 14.29 -36.23 43.10
C LYS A 235 13.98 -37.22 44.22
N ALA A 236 12.71 -37.38 44.58
CA ALA A 236 12.29 -38.32 45.62
C ALA A 236 12.67 -39.76 45.27
N VAL A 237 12.45 -40.18 44.02
CA VAL A 237 12.86 -41.50 43.53
C VAL A 237 14.37 -41.70 43.64
N ALA A 238 15.18 -40.70 43.24
CA ALA A 238 16.63 -40.78 43.37
C ALA A 238 17.09 -40.89 44.84
N GLU A 239 16.44 -40.16 45.76
CA GLU A 239 16.70 -40.23 47.20
C GLU A 239 16.33 -41.59 47.81
N GLU A 240 15.22 -42.20 47.36
CA GLU A 240 14.85 -43.57 47.77
C GLU A 240 15.82 -44.61 47.22
N TYR A 241 16.25 -44.49 45.96
CA TYR A 241 17.27 -45.37 45.37
C TYR A 241 18.60 -45.30 46.14
N LEU A 242 19.04 -44.10 46.52
CA LEU A 242 20.26 -43.93 47.32
C LEU A 242 20.11 -44.56 48.71
N ARG A 243 18.95 -44.38 49.36
CA ARG A 243 18.64 -45.02 50.64
C ARG A 243 18.69 -46.54 50.55
N TYR A 244 18.11 -47.12 49.51
CA TYR A 244 18.15 -48.56 49.25
C TYR A 244 19.58 -49.07 49.08
N LEU A 245 20.42 -48.38 48.29
CA LEU A 245 21.83 -48.76 48.12
C LEU A 245 22.60 -48.74 49.44
N ASN A 246 22.44 -47.67 50.24
CA ASN A 246 23.07 -47.57 51.55
C ASN A 246 22.64 -48.71 52.49
N GLU A 247 21.36 -49.09 52.47
CA GLU A 247 20.86 -50.21 53.25
C GLU A 247 21.42 -51.56 52.76
N CYS A 248 21.50 -51.76 51.45
CA CYS A 248 22.13 -52.95 50.86
C CYS A 248 23.60 -53.09 51.28
N ASP A 249 24.36 -52.00 51.25
CA ASP A 249 25.77 -52.02 51.63
C ASP A 249 25.93 -52.27 53.14
N ALA A 250 25.10 -51.66 53.99
CA ALA A 250 25.07 -51.97 55.42
C ALA A 250 24.77 -53.46 55.69
N ARG A 251 23.81 -54.06 54.96
CA ARG A 251 23.49 -55.50 55.06
C ARG A 251 24.65 -56.39 54.61
N LYS A 252 25.37 -56.02 53.53
CA LYS A 252 26.56 -56.76 53.08
C LYS A 252 27.64 -56.76 54.16
N MET A 253 27.92 -55.61 54.78
CA MET A 253 28.90 -55.51 55.87
C MET A 253 28.49 -56.40 57.05
N LEU A 254 27.22 -56.38 57.45
CA LEU A 254 26.72 -57.22 58.54
C LEU A 254 26.82 -58.74 58.23
N ILE A 255 26.63 -59.14 56.97
CA ILE A 255 26.83 -60.54 56.55
C ILE A 255 28.31 -60.93 56.62
N ILE A 256 29.22 -60.03 56.24
CA ILE A 256 30.67 -60.26 56.36
C ILE A 256 31.04 -60.47 57.83
N ASP A 257 30.61 -59.57 58.71
CA ASP A 257 30.85 -59.65 60.16
C ASP A 257 30.28 -60.96 60.76
N LEU A 258 29.04 -61.33 60.37
CA LEU A 258 28.42 -62.59 60.81
C LEU A 258 29.22 -63.82 60.36
N ASN A 259 29.65 -63.85 59.09
CA ASN A 259 30.43 -64.96 58.55
C ASN A 259 31.78 -65.10 59.26
N GLU A 260 32.41 -63.98 59.62
CA GLU A 260 33.63 -63.98 60.42
C GLU A 260 33.41 -64.60 61.81
N ILE A 261 32.33 -64.20 62.50
CA ILE A 261 31.93 -64.80 63.78
C ILE A 261 31.70 -66.32 63.64
N TYR A 262 31.05 -66.76 62.57
CA TYR A 262 30.84 -68.19 62.32
C TYR A 262 32.14 -68.95 62.08
N ARG A 263 33.10 -68.40 61.31
CA ARG A 263 34.41 -69.03 61.11
C ARG A 263 35.15 -69.23 62.42
N LEU A 264 35.20 -68.19 63.26
CA LEU A 264 35.83 -68.26 64.58
C LEU A 264 35.17 -69.32 65.47
N LYS A 265 33.84 -69.43 65.42
CA LYS A 265 33.10 -70.47 66.16
C LYS A 265 33.39 -71.88 65.64
N GLU A 266 33.54 -72.05 64.33
CA GLU A 266 33.81 -73.35 63.72
C GLU A 266 35.25 -73.81 63.98
N GLU A 267 36.23 -72.91 64.00
CA GLU A 267 37.59 -73.18 64.48
C GLU A 267 37.59 -73.69 65.93
N MET A 268 36.74 -73.12 66.80
CA MET A 268 36.54 -73.61 68.16
C MET A 268 35.85 -74.99 68.25
N LYS A 269 35.05 -75.37 67.25
CA LYS A 269 34.37 -76.68 67.18
C LYS A 269 35.25 -77.77 66.57
N LEU A 270 36.07 -77.45 65.57
CA LEU A 270 36.97 -78.41 64.90
C LEU A 270 38.01 -78.99 65.87
N THR A 271 38.24 -78.30 66.99
CA THR A 271 39.06 -78.79 68.11
C THR A 271 38.36 -79.87 68.95
N LYS A 272 37.05 -80.11 68.78
CA LYS A 272 36.23 -80.96 69.66
C LYS A 272 35.59 -82.19 68.99
N VAL A 273 35.78 -82.43 67.69
CA VAL A 273 35.03 -83.49 66.97
C VAL A 273 35.95 -84.27 66.01
N GLN A 274 36.85 -85.07 66.58
CA GLN A 274 37.28 -86.35 65.99
C GLN A 274 36.54 -87.43 66.78
N ASP A 275 35.32 -87.81 66.40
CA ASP A 275 34.94 -89.23 66.40
C ASP A 275 33.59 -89.48 65.73
N GLU A 276 33.49 -90.69 65.21
CA GLU A 276 32.26 -91.45 64.97
C GLU A 276 31.43 -91.15 63.71
N ARG A 277 31.79 -91.93 62.69
CA ARG A 277 30.93 -92.37 61.59
C ARG A 277 29.94 -93.42 62.12
N GLY A 278 28.69 -93.03 62.34
CA GLY A 278 27.56 -93.93 62.58
C GLY A 278 26.43 -93.61 61.60
N GLU A 279 26.53 -94.10 60.37
CA GLU A 279 25.47 -93.94 59.37
C GLU A 279 24.59 -95.19 59.30
N ASP A 280 23.37 -95.13 59.83
CA ASP A 280 22.18 -95.58 59.06
C ASP A 280 20.82 -94.99 59.52
N THR A 281 20.83 -93.71 59.88
CA THR A 281 19.67 -92.79 59.90
C THR A 281 20.06 -91.45 59.28
N VAL A 282 21.35 -91.11 59.38
CA VAL A 282 22.00 -89.97 58.75
C VAL A 282 21.80 -89.95 57.24
N LYS A 283 21.96 -91.08 56.52
CA LYS A 283 21.75 -91.15 55.06
C LYS A 283 20.32 -90.82 54.64
N LEU A 284 19.33 -91.30 55.39
CA LEU A 284 17.92 -91.00 55.12
C LEU A 284 17.60 -89.53 55.46
N SER A 285 18.18 -89.00 56.55
CA SER A 285 18.11 -87.57 56.87
C SER A 285 18.84 -86.71 55.83
N LEU A 286 19.93 -87.23 55.24
CA LEU A 286 20.72 -86.58 54.21
C LEU A 286 19.94 -86.55 52.91
N ALA A 287 19.30 -87.65 52.50
CA ALA A 287 18.39 -87.68 51.36
C ALA A 287 17.20 -86.74 51.53
N LEU A 288 16.60 -86.68 52.72
CA LEU A 288 15.52 -85.73 53.04
C LEU A 288 16.02 -84.27 53.04
N LYS A 289 17.23 -84.02 53.54
CA LYS A 289 17.89 -82.70 53.48
C LYS A 289 18.21 -82.31 52.05
N MET A 290 18.72 -83.22 51.23
CA MET A 290 18.99 -83.01 49.82
C MET A 290 17.70 -82.73 49.06
N ALA A 291 16.63 -83.50 49.29
CA ALA A 291 15.32 -83.23 48.68
C ALA A 291 14.74 -81.87 49.10
N ARG A 292 14.92 -81.45 50.37
CA ARG A 292 14.53 -80.10 50.82
C ARG A 292 15.41 -79.02 50.20
N GLN A 293 16.72 -79.25 50.08
CA GLN A 293 17.64 -78.32 49.43
C GLN A 293 17.31 -78.17 47.94
N ASP A 294 17.03 -79.26 47.24
CA ASP A 294 16.64 -79.26 45.83
C ASP A 294 15.31 -78.54 45.62
N LEU A 295 14.33 -78.75 46.52
CA LEU A 295 13.08 -77.99 46.50
C LEU A 295 13.34 -76.49 46.73
N THR A 296 14.21 -76.15 47.68
CA THR A 296 14.56 -74.74 47.95
C THR A 296 15.28 -74.12 46.77
N LYS A 297 16.18 -74.87 46.13
CA LYS A 297 16.92 -74.47 44.93
C LYS A 297 15.97 -74.26 43.75
N ALA A 298 15.06 -75.19 43.48
CA ALA A 298 14.04 -75.05 42.46
C ALA A 298 13.09 -73.87 42.73
N GLN A 299 12.75 -73.62 44.01
CA GLN A 299 11.94 -72.47 44.40
C GLN A 299 12.68 -71.15 44.21
N VAL A 300 13.98 -71.10 44.53
CA VAL A 300 14.85 -69.96 44.26
C VAL A 300 14.96 -69.75 42.75
N ASP A 301 15.23 -70.79 41.97
CA ASP A 301 15.31 -70.70 40.51
C ASP A 301 13.99 -70.21 39.90
N LEU A 302 12.83 -70.69 40.37
CA LEU A 302 11.52 -70.19 39.95
C LEU A 302 11.30 -68.73 40.34
N ASN A 303 11.70 -68.34 41.55
CA ASN A 303 11.62 -66.94 41.98
C ASN A 303 12.58 -66.05 41.17
N THR A 304 13.77 -66.54 40.84
CA THR A 304 14.74 -65.87 39.99
C THR A 304 14.21 -65.73 38.58
N MET A 305 13.60 -66.77 37.99
CA MET A 305 12.93 -66.66 36.69
C MET A 305 11.75 -65.69 36.74
N ARG A 306 10.92 -65.75 37.79
CA ARG A 306 9.80 -64.83 37.97
C ARG A 306 10.26 -63.38 38.17
N ALA A 307 11.41 -63.16 38.82
CA ALA A 307 12.02 -61.84 38.95
C ALA A 307 12.64 -61.38 37.63
N ASN A 308 13.32 -62.27 36.89
CA ASN A 308 13.98 -61.96 35.62
C ASN A 308 12.98 -61.71 34.48
N TYR A 309 11.82 -62.38 34.51
CA TYR A 309 10.80 -62.31 33.45
C TYR A 309 9.50 -61.63 33.89
N GLY A 310 9.43 -61.10 35.11
CA GLY A 310 8.25 -60.41 35.64
C GLY A 310 7.95 -59.07 34.95
N ASP A 311 8.99 -58.39 34.45
CA ASP A 311 8.92 -57.09 33.78
C ASP A 311 9.10 -57.19 32.25
N VAL A 312 9.08 -58.40 31.67
CA VAL A 312 9.27 -58.57 30.24
C VAL A 312 7.95 -58.40 29.49
N VAL A 313 7.95 -57.45 28.55
CA VAL A 313 6.80 -57.15 27.69
C VAL A 313 6.46 -58.37 26.83
N PRO A 314 5.20 -58.85 26.83
CA PRO A 314 4.77 -59.93 25.94
C PRO A 314 5.15 -59.64 24.49
N ARG A 315 5.69 -60.65 23.79
CA ARG A 315 6.19 -60.49 22.41
C ARG A 315 5.19 -59.83 21.45
N ARG A 316 3.90 -60.09 21.61
CA ARG A 316 2.84 -59.44 20.81
C ARG A 316 2.76 -57.93 21.03
N GLU A 317 2.93 -57.47 22.27
CA GLU A 317 2.92 -56.03 22.60
C GLU A 317 4.19 -55.35 22.10
N PHE A 318 5.33 -56.04 22.17
CA PHE A 318 6.57 -55.57 21.56
C PHE A 318 6.44 -55.42 20.05
N GLU A 319 5.96 -56.45 19.35
CA GLU A 319 5.76 -56.41 17.88
C GLU A 319 4.73 -55.34 17.47
N LEU A 320 3.70 -55.10 18.28
CA LEU A 320 2.75 -54.01 18.06
C LEU A 320 3.40 -52.64 18.25
N GLN A 321 4.18 -52.47 19.32
CA GLN A 321 4.88 -51.22 19.60
C GLN A 321 5.96 -50.92 18.54
N GLU A 322 6.65 -51.94 18.05
CA GLU A 322 7.61 -51.84 16.95
C GLU A 322 6.94 -51.40 15.64
N LYS A 323 5.77 -51.96 15.31
CA LYS A 323 4.97 -51.49 14.16
C LYS A 323 4.57 -50.02 14.31
N ASN A 324 4.04 -49.65 15.48
CA ASN A 324 3.65 -48.26 15.75
C ASN A 324 4.85 -47.30 15.65
N TYR A 325 6.01 -47.72 16.15
CA TYR A 325 7.25 -46.96 16.05
C TYR A 325 7.68 -46.76 14.59
N ASN A 326 7.66 -47.83 13.79
CA ASN A 326 8.00 -47.77 12.38
C ASN A 326 7.03 -46.86 11.60
N GLU A 327 5.72 -46.98 11.83
CA GLU A 327 4.72 -46.08 11.24
C GLU A 327 4.92 -44.62 11.63
N LEU A 328 5.32 -44.36 12.88
CA LEU A 328 5.63 -43.02 13.35
C LEU A 328 6.92 -42.49 12.72
N ALA A 329 7.95 -43.33 12.58
CA ALA A 329 9.20 -42.99 11.93
C ALA A 329 8.99 -42.63 10.45
N ASP A 330 8.15 -43.39 9.73
CA ASP A 330 7.80 -43.09 8.34
C ASP A 330 7.07 -41.76 8.20
N LYS A 331 6.11 -41.47 9.11
CA LYS A 331 5.42 -40.18 9.15
C LYS A 331 6.36 -39.02 9.44
N MET A 332 7.32 -39.21 10.35
CA MET A 332 8.32 -38.20 10.67
C MET A 332 9.24 -37.96 9.47
N ALA A 333 9.66 -39.01 8.77
CA ALA A 333 10.48 -38.89 7.56
C ALA A 333 9.72 -38.17 6.43
N ALA A 334 8.43 -38.47 6.24
CA ALA A 334 7.59 -37.78 5.27
C ALA A 334 7.44 -36.28 5.60
N LEU A 335 7.11 -35.95 6.85
CA LEU A 335 7.00 -34.55 7.30
C LEU A 335 8.32 -33.79 7.17
N GLN A 336 9.45 -34.45 7.47
CA GLN A 336 10.77 -33.86 7.32
C GLN A 336 11.09 -33.56 5.85
N LYS A 337 10.69 -34.46 4.93
CA LYS A 337 10.81 -34.22 3.50
C LYS A 337 9.93 -33.05 3.06
N ASP A 338 8.66 -33.04 3.44
CA ASP A 338 7.73 -31.96 3.08
C ASP A 338 8.24 -30.58 3.58
N PHE A 339 8.86 -30.55 4.76
CA PHE A 339 9.49 -29.35 5.29
C PHE A 339 10.71 -28.90 4.45
N GLN A 340 11.56 -29.84 4.02
CA GLN A 340 12.70 -29.54 3.15
C GLN A 340 12.23 -29.03 1.78
N ASP A 341 11.19 -29.66 1.21
CA ASP A 341 10.59 -29.25 -0.05
C ASP A 341 10.04 -27.82 0.08
N LEU A 342 9.26 -27.53 1.14
CA LEU A 342 8.73 -26.18 1.40
C LEU A 342 9.85 -25.14 1.63
N GLN A 343 10.92 -25.51 2.32
CA GLN A 343 12.08 -24.64 2.50
C GLN A 343 12.73 -24.31 1.16
N SER A 344 12.89 -25.30 0.27
CA SER A 344 13.44 -25.07 -1.07
C SER A 344 12.52 -24.18 -1.92
N GLU A 345 11.20 -24.36 -1.85
CA GLU A 345 10.23 -23.50 -2.53
C GLU A 345 10.32 -22.06 -2.03
N TYR A 346 10.44 -21.87 -0.71
CA TYR A 346 10.62 -20.55 -0.11
C TYR A 346 11.90 -19.86 -0.60
N ASP A 347 13.02 -20.58 -0.64
CA ASP A 347 14.29 -20.06 -1.16
C ASP A 347 14.18 -19.66 -2.64
N THR A 348 13.52 -20.48 -3.47
CA THR A 348 13.28 -20.12 -4.88
C THR A 348 12.38 -18.89 -5.02
N LEU A 349 11.36 -18.74 -4.17
CA LEU A 349 10.48 -17.58 -4.20
C LEU A 349 11.23 -16.30 -3.78
N LEU A 350 12.13 -16.42 -2.80
CA LEU A 350 13.00 -15.32 -2.37
C LEU A 350 13.92 -14.86 -3.51
N ASP A 351 14.50 -15.80 -4.25
CA ASP A 351 15.34 -15.51 -5.41
C ASP A 351 14.54 -14.83 -6.53
N VAL A 352 13.33 -15.32 -6.85
CA VAL A 352 12.44 -14.68 -7.83
C VAL A 352 12.07 -13.27 -7.40
N HIS A 353 11.73 -13.05 -6.13
CA HIS A 353 11.41 -11.72 -5.61
C HIS A 353 12.61 -10.77 -5.74
N LYS A 354 13.82 -11.25 -5.46
CA LYS A 354 15.05 -10.48 -5.64
C LYS A 354 15.25 -10.09 -7.12
N GLN A 355 15.10 -11.04 -8.03
CA GLN A 355 15.19 -10.78 -9.47
C GLN A 355 14.15 -9.76 -9.94
N LEU A 356 12.89 -9.88 -9.52
CA LEU A 356 11.83 -8.93 -9.87
C LEU A 356 12.13 -7.52 -9.33
N SER A 357 12.75 -7.41 -8.15
CA SER A 357 13.19 -6.13 -7.60
C SER A 357 14.30 -5.52 -8.45
N GLU A 358 15.27 -6.33 -8.90
CA GLU A 358 16.34 -5.91 -9.80
C GLU A 358 15.79 -5.48 -11.17
N GLU A 359 14.87 -6.24 -11.76
CA GLU A 359 14.19 -5.90 -13.01
C GLU A 359 13.40 -4.59 -12.90
N ARG A 360 12.65 -4.39 -11.80
CA ARG A 360 11.96 -3.12 -11.52
C ARG A 360 12.96 -1.96 -11.54
N ASP A 361 14.09 -2.10 -10.86
CA ASP A 361 15.09 -1.03 -10.77
C ASP A 361 15.73 -0.76 -12.14
N GLN A 362 15.95 -1.81 -12.93
CA GLN A 362 16.39 -1.68 -14.33
C GLN A 362 15.38 -0.90 -15.17
N TYR A 363 14.09 -1.28 -15.15
CA TYR A 363 13.05 -0.57 -15.89
C TYR A 363 12.87 0.88 -15.43
N TYR A 364 13.00 1.14 -14.13
CA TYR A 364 12.95 2.50 -13.59
C TYR A 364 14.11 3.36 -14.13
N ASN A 365 15.32 2.80 -14.17
CA ASN A 365 16.48 3.47 -14.74
C ASN A 365 16.35 3.68 -16.26
N GLU A 366 15.83 2.69 -16.98
CA GLU A 366 15.53 2.82 -18.42
C GLU A 366 14.50 3.90 -18.68
N LEU A 367 13.43 3.98 -17.88
CA LEU A 367 12.41 5.02 -17.98
C LEU A 367 13.02 6.41 -17.80
N ILE A 368 13.87 6.59 -16.79
CA ILE A 368 14.61 7.85 -16.57
C ILE A 368 15.48 8.17 -17.79
N SER A 369 16.20 7.18 -18.32
CA SER A 369 17.06 7.35 -19.50
C SER A 369 16.27 7.79 -20.73
N VAL A 370 15.16 7.12 -21.03
CA VAL A 370 14.26 7.45 -22.14
C VAL A 370 13.63 8.81 -21.95
N GLN A 371 13.21 9.18 -20.74
CA GLN A 371 12.67 10.50 -20.43
C GLN A 371 13.72 11.59 -20.70
N ARG A 372 14.96 11.40 -20.25
CA ARG A 372 16.07 12.32 -20.52
C ARG A 372 16.40 12.42 -22.00
N ALA A 373 16.35 11.31 -22.74
CA ALA A 373 16.63 11.28 -24.18
C ALA A 373 15.49 11.93 -25.00
N SER A 374 14.24 11.81 -24.55
CA SER A 374 13.05 12.36 -25.23
C SER A 374 12.86 13.85 -24.99
N THR A 375 13.29 14.37 -23.83
CA THR A 375 13.40 15.81 -23.57
C THR A 375 14.88 16.17 -23.41
N PRO A 376 15.65 16.28 -24.52
CA PRO A 376 17.04 16.68 -24.45
C PRO A 376 17.13 18.02 -23.73
N ARG A 377 17.73 18.00 -22.54
CA ARG A 377 17.85 19.18 -21.69
C ARG A 377 18.71 20.21 -22.42
N PRO A 378 18.33 21.50 -22.42
CA PRO A 378 19.16 22.54 -23.00
C PRO A 378 20.55 22.54 -22.36
N ASP A 379 21.55 22.75 -23.20
CA ASP A 379 22.92 22.96 -22.77
C ASP A 379 23.03 24.35 -22.13
N TRP A 380 22.82 24.39 -20.82
CA TRP A 380 22.76 25.62 -20.04
C TRP A 380 24.12 26.35 -19.97
N ASP A 381 25.23 25.68 -20.26
CA ASP A 381 26.54 26.31 -20.25
C ASP A 381 26.68 27.37 -21.36
N LYS A 382 25.95 27.20 -22.47
CA LYS A 382 25.87 28.19 -23.57
C LYS A 382 25.20 29.50 -23.18
N CYS A 383 24.40 29.51 -22.12
CA CYS A 383 23.72 30.72 -21.66
C CYS A 383 24.70 31.74 -21.08
N ALA A 384 25.90 31.32 -20.66
CA ALA A 384 26.98 32.20 -20.23
C ALA A 384 27.38 33.22 -21.32
N ASP A 385 27.29 32.85 -22.59
CA ASP A 385 27.67 33.71 -23.73
C ASP A 385 26.63 34.79 -24.04
N VAL A 386 25.38 34.57 -23.64
CA VAL A 386 24.24 35.44 -23.97
C VAL A 386 23.92 36.42 -22.84
N ILE A 387 24.20 36.03 -21.59
CA ILE A 387 23.90 36.81 -20.40
C ILE A 387 24.93 37.92 -20.20
N SER A 388 24.43 39.09 -19.82
CA SER A 388 25.25 40.27 -19.54
C SER A 388 26.07 40.06 -18.26
N GLY A 389 27.39 39.86 -18.37
CA GLY A 389 28.26 39.52 -17.23
C GLY A 389 28.94 38.15 -17.32
N GLY A 390 28.69 37.41 -18.40
CA GLY A 390 29.48 36.22 -18.75
C GLY A 390 29.29 35.03 -17.79
N LEU A 391 30.26 34.12 -17.83
CA LEU A 391 30.25 32.85 -17.10
C LEU A 391 30.10 33.01 -15.58
N GLU A 392 30.81 33.96 -14.97
CA GLU A 392 30.78 34.14 -13.51
C GLU A 392 29.39 34.51 -12.99
N ARG A 393 28.70 35.44 -13.66
CA ARG A 393 27.33 35.83 -13.28
C ARG A 393 26.35 34.69 -13.54
N TRP A 394 26.53 33.95 -14.64
CA TRP A 394 25.68 32.81 -14.94
C TRP A 394 25.85 31.67 -13.93
N SER A 395 27.08 31.36 -13.50
CA SER A 395 27.32 30.35 -12.46
C SER A 395 26.57 30.67 -11.17
N ILE A 396 26.63 31.92 -10.70
CA ILE A 396 25.89 32.38 -9.50
C ILE A 396 24.37 32.30 -9.70
N LEU A 397 23.88 32.68 -10.88
CA LEU A 397 22.45 32.66 -11.18
C LEU A 397 21.90 31.24 -11.38
N SER A 398 22.75 30.31 -11.80
CA SER A 398 22.37 28.94 -12.15
C SER A 398 22.49 27.95 -10.98
N GLU A 399 23.26 28.31 -9.95
CA GLU A 399 23.55 27.44 -8.81
C GLU A 399 22.27 27.02 -8.07
N GLY A 400 22.09 25.71 -7.91
CA GLY A 400 20.97 25.11 -7.19
C GLY A 400 19.61 25.18 -7.88
N LYS A 401 19.51 25.70 -9.11
CA LYS A 401 18.24 25.86 -9.82
C LYS A 401 17.91 24.69 -10.75
N THR A 402 16.62 24.39 -10.87
CA THR A 402 16.12 23.38 -11.83
C THR A 402 16.10 23.94 -13.25
N SER A 403 15.97 23.06 -14.25
CA SER A 403 15.94 23.47 -15.66
C SER A 403 14.84 24.48 -15.97
N ASP A 404 13.69 24.33 -15.31
CA ASP A 404 12.52 25.18 -15.46
C ASP A 404 12.78 26.56 -14.86
N GLN A 405 13.34 26.59 -13.64
CA GLN A 405 13.75 27.82 -12.96
C GLN A 405 14.84 28.58 -13.72
N LEU A 406 15.74 27.89 -14.43
CA LEU A 406 16.74 28.53 -15.29
C LEU A 406 16.12 29.25 -16.49
N VAL A 407 14.99 28.75 -17.02
CA VAL A 407 14.25 29.43 -18.09
C VAL A 407 13.70 30.76 -17.59
N ASP A 408 13.12 30.78 -16.39
CA ASP A 408 12.58 32.02 -15.80
C ASP A 408 13.68 33.07 -15.60
N VAL A 409 14.84 32.66 -15.07
CA VAL A 409 16.01 33.54 -14.90
C VAL A 409 16.49 34.12 -16.22
N LEU A 410 16.48 33.32 -17.30
CA LEU A 410 16.84 33.79 -18.63
C LEU A 410 15.81 34.76 -19.20
N LEU A 411 14.52 34.50 -19.00
CA LEU A 411 13.45 35.39 -19.44
C LEU A 411 13.50 36.74 -18.71
N GLU A 412 13.88 36.77 -17.44
CA GLU A 412 14.09 38.01 -16.69
C GLU A 412 15.29 38.82 -17.21
N ASP A 413 16.46 38.20 -17.44
CA ASP A 413 17.66 38.90 -17.91
C ASP A 413 17.54 39.34 -19.39
N LEU A 414 16.97 38.48 -20.25
CA LEU A 414 16.71 38.81 -21.65
C LEU A 414 15.55 39.82 -21.80
N GLY A 415 14.50 39.68 -20.99
CA GLY A 415 13.36 40.59 -20.97
C GLY A 415 13.76 42.01 -20.54
N THR A 416 14.71 42.12 -19.62
CA THR A 416 15.28 43.42 -19.23
C THR A 416 16.26 44.00 -20.27
N GLY A 417 16.91 43.15 -21.08
CA GLY A 417 17.77 43.57 -22.18
C GLY A 417 17.03 44.03 -23.45
N LEU A 418 15.91 43.38 -23.80
CA LEU A 418 15.15 43.67 -25.02
C LEU A 418 14.27 44.93 -24.90
N LEU A 419 13.82 45.26 -23.68
CA LEU A 419 13.01 46.45 -23.38
C LEU A 419 13.83 47.73 -23.17
N LYS A 420 15.16 47.61 -22.96
CA LYS A 420 16.06 48.76 -22.91
C LYS A 420 16.54 49.10 -24.32
N GLU A 421 15.68 49.73 -25.13
CA GLU A 421 16.13 50.46 -26.31
C GLU A 421 17.22 51.45 -25.89
N LYS A 422 18.44 51.30 -26.43
CA LYS A 422 19.59 52.11 -26.02
C LYS A 422 19.38 53.57 -26.41
N ASP A 423 19.24 54.44 -25.41
CA ASP A 423 19.09 55.89 -25.56
C ASP A 423 20.37 56.59 -26.05
N ALA A 424 21.52 55.90 -26.00
CA ALA A 424 22.79 56.41 -26.51
C ALA A 424 23.69 55.28 -27.06
N PHE A 425 24.51 55.63 -28.04
CA PHE A 425 25.54 54.79 -28.65
C PHE A 425 26.93 55.31 -28.27
N VAL A 426 27.90 54.40 -28.14
CA VAL A 426 29.30 54.81 -27.96
C VAL A 426 29.91 55.13 -29.33
N GLY A 427 30.44 56.34 -29.48
CA GLY A 427 31.12 56.81 -30.70
C GLY A 427 32.33 55.94 -31.05
N LYS A 428 32.57 55.73 -32.35
CA LYS A 428 33.58 54.78 -32.85
C LYS A 428 35.00 55.37 -32.93
N GLY A 429 35.21 56.59 -32.45
CA GLY A 429 36.50 57.26 -32.45
C GLY A 429 36.81 58.00 -33.75
N LYS A 430 37.86 58.82 -33.75
CA LYS A 430 38.31 59.64 -34.91
C LYS A 430 39.37 58.98 -35.81
N ASN A 431 39.54 57.66 -35.74
CA ASN A 431 40.55 56.95 -36.51
C ASN A 431 40.28 57.01 -38.03
N GLU A 432 41.33 57.00 -38.86
CA GLU A 432 41.21 57.01 -40.33
C GLU A 432 40.43 55.82 -40.90
N LYS A 433 40.43 54.69 -40.19
CA LYS A 433 39.64 53.49 -40.54
C LYS A 433 38.13 53.66 -40.34
N VAL A 434 37.67 54.67 -39.61
CA VAL A 434 36.24 54.96 -39.40
C VAL A 434 35.77 55.91 -40.51
N PRO A 435 34.65 55.65 -41.19
CA PRO A 435 34.12 56.57 -42.20
C PRO A 435 33.92 57.97 -41.63
N ILE A 436 34.26 59.00 -42.41
CA ILE A 436 34.31 60.40 -41.93
C ILE A 436 32.99 60.82 -41.25
N PHE A 437 31.85 60.39 -41.79
CA PHE A 437 30.51 60.70 -41.27
C PHE A 437 30.12 59.94 -39.97
N LEU A 438 30.97 59.03 -39.48
CA LEU A 438 30.78 58.29 -38.22
C LEU A 438 31.87 58.59 -37.18
N ARG A 439 32.80 59.49 -37.48
CA ARG A 439 33.89 59.89 -36.57
C ARG A 439 33.37 60.83 -35.50
N CYS A 440 32.91 60.28 -34.38
CA CYS A 440 32.57 61.01 -33.16
C CYS A 440 33.20 60.33 -31.95
N ASP A 441 33.75 61.13 -31.03
CA ASP A 441 34.22 60.68 -29.71
C ASP A 441 33.11 60.91 -28.68
N GLY A 442 32.93 59.98 -27.74
CA GLY A 442 31.93 60.07 -26.67
C GLY A 442 30.59 59.43 -26.98
N LEU A 443 29.59 59.64 -26.11
CA LEU A 443 28.25 59.07 -26.23
C LEU A 443 27.39 59.87 -27.22
N VAL A 444 26.94 59.22 -28.28
CA VAL A 444 26.02 59.76 -29.28
C VAL A 444 24.59 59.43 -28.88
N ARG A 445 23.79 60.44 -28.53
CA ARG A 445 22.37 60.22 -28.22
C ARG A 445 21.61 59.67 -29.42
N ASN A 446 20.84 58.62 -29.17
CA ASN A 446 19.92 58.09 -30.15
C ASN A 446 18.69 59.01 -30.22
N LYS A 447 18.56 59.78 -31.31
CA LYS A 447 17.42 60.69 -31.53
C LYS A 447 16.11 59.95 -31.87
N LYS A 448 16.14 58.62 -31.99
CA LYS A 448 14.97 57.76 -32.27
C LYS A 448 14.13 58.24 -33.46
N LEU A 449 14.80 58.71 -34.51
CA LEU A 449 14.13 59.30 -35.67
C LEU A 449 13.32 58.23 -36.43
N SER A 450 12.05 58.50 -36.67
CA SER A 450 11.21 57.60 -37.46
C SER A 450 11.60 57.64 -38.94
N LYS A 451 11.28 56.58 -39.70
CA LYS A 451 11.55 56.54 -41.15
C LYS A 451 11.01 57.77 -41.88
N LYS A 452 9.86 58.30 -41.44
CA LYS A 452 9.24 59.51 -42.00
C LYS A 452 10.09 60.76 -41.75
N GLU A 453 10.61 60.92 -40.53
CA GLU A 453 11.49 62.04 -40.16
C GLU A 453 12.83 61.99 -40.88
N VAL A 454 13.44 60.81 -41.00
CA VAL A 454 14.69 60.63 -41.76
C VAL A 454 14.51 61.00 -43.23
N VAL A 455 13.40 60.58 -43.84
CA VAL A 455 13.08 60.93 -45.24
C VAL A 455 12.76 62.42 -45.39
N ALA A 456 12.19 63.08 -44.38
CA ALA A 456 11.97 64.52 -44.39
C ALA A 456 13.30 65.29 -44.33
N LEU A 457 14.19 64.92 -43.39
CA LEU A 457 15.54 65.50 -43.27
C LEU A 457 16.37 65.31 -44.53
N LEU A 458 16.35 64.11 -45.14
CA LEU A 458 17.04 63.87 -46.40
C LEU A 458 16.51 64.77 -47.52
N ARG A 459 15.20 64.96 -47.62
CA ARG A 459 14.60 65.87 -48.62
C ARG A 459 14.97 67.33 -48.37
N GLU A 460 15.08 67.74 -47.12
CA GLU A 460 15.54 69.08 -46.75
C GLU A 460 17.00 69.30 -47.15
N ILE A 461 17.91 68.40 -46.76
CA ILE A 461 19.33 68.46 -47.12
C ILE A 461 19.52 68.47 -48.65
N TRP A 462 18.75 67.66 -49.39
CA TRP A 462 18.81 67.65 -50.85
C TRP A 462 18.28 68.94 -51.49
N ARG A 463 17.22 69.54 -50.94
CA ARG A 463 16.74 70.85 -51.41
C ARG A 463 17.77 71.95 -51.17
N ASP A 464 18.38 71.97 -49.98
CA ASP A 464 19.40 72.95 -49.63
C ASP A 464 20.65 72.81 -50.51
N LYS A 465 21.05 71.57 -50.82
CA LYS A 465 22.14 71.30 -51.76
C LYS A 465 21.83 71.82 -53.17
N ILE A 466 20.63 71.55 -53.69
CA ILE A 466 20.22 72.03 -55.02
C ILE A 466 20.18 73.57 -55.04
N ALA A 467 19.72 74.22 -53.97
CA ALA A 467 19.71 75.68 -53.87
C ALA A 467 21.12 76.28 -53.79
N PHE A 468 22.04 75.62 -53.07
CA PHE A 468 23.44 76.03 -52.99
C PHE A 468 24.16 75.89 -54.34
N ASP A 469 23.96 74.76 -55.03
CA ASP A 469 24.58 74.51 -56.34
C ASP A 469 24.06 75.50 -57.41
N GLN A 470 22.85 76.06 -57.25
CA GLN A 470 22.30 77.12 -58.10
C GLN A 470 22.84 78.53 -57.77
N GLN A 471 23.41 78.76 -56.59
CA GLN A 471 24.04 80.02 -56.21
C GLN A 471 25.55 80.07 -56.53
N VAL A 472 26.16 78.92 -56.79
CA VAL A 472 27.61 78.76 -57.05
C VAL A 472 27.91 78.57 -58.55
N SER A 473 26.89 78.62 -59.41
CA SER A 473 26.99 78.74 -60.88
C SER A 473 26.53 80.11 -61.33
#